data_AF-A0A2N0L7K6-F1
#
_entry.id   AF-A0A2N0L7K6-F1
#
_cell.length_a   1.000
_cell.length_b   1.000
_cell.length_c   1.000
_cell.angle_alpha   90.00
_cell.angle_beta   90.00
_cell.angle_gamma   90.00
#
_symmetry.space_group_name_H-M   'P 1'
#
loop_
_entity.id
_entity.type
_entity.pdbx_description
1 polymer ?
#
loop_
_entity_poly.entity_id
_entity_poly.type
_entity_poly.pdbx_seq_one_letter_code
_entity_poly.pdbx_strand_id
1 'polypeptide(L)'
;MSAVLAEKLVRETPPASEHYGKKNRIPEHLLARLWQKKAARQEWLRTHGGTKIRVIYPGSLGTGAGPDFRNALLEVEGQGIVRGDVEIHVRQKDWKSHGHGGDPNYNGVVLHAALEVESQDTQLQSGRHAPVVSLMPLFAVESVAVNGTRTPASPANASLWALLGQQGYPAPQSPGGMGELLDLAGDRRFLAKTEY
;
A
#
# COMPACT_ATOMS: atom_id res chain seq x y z
N MET A 1 66.69 25.92 -37.07
CA MET A 1 67.11 24.61 -36.54
C MET A 1 66.58 24.49 -35.13
N SER A 2 65.81 23.44 -34.89
CA SER A 2 65.01 23.16 -33.69
C SER A 2 65.81 22.95 -32.41
N ALA A 3 65.21 23.27 -31.27
CA ALA A 3 65.52 22.67 -29.97
C ALA A 3 64.25 22.55 -29.11
N VAL A 4 63.75 21.31 -29.03
CA VAL A 4 63.27 20.56 -27.85
C VAL A 4 62.55 21.32 -26.71
N LEU A 5 61.28 20.96 -26.45
CA LEU A 5 60.85 20.52 -25.11
C LEU A 5 59.59 19.66 -25.21
N ALA A 6 59.67 18.45 -24.64
CA ALA A 6 58.59 17.48 -24.55
C ALA A 6 57.70 17.81 -23.35
N GLU A 7 56.40 18.04 -23.56
CA GLU A 7 55.42 18.10 -22.48
C GLU A 7 54.74 16.74 -22.27
N LYS A 8 54.75 16.35 -21.00
CA LYS A 8 54.40 15.07 -20.43
C LYS A 8 52.87 15.04 -20.23
N LEU A 9 52.20 14.13 -20.93
CA LEU A 9 50.78 13.82 -20.75
C LEU A 9 50.54 13.24 -19.35
N VAL A 10 50.15 14.09 -18.39
CA VAL A 10 49.61 13.63 -17.10
C VAL A 10 48.16 13.21 -17.34
N ARG A 11 47.92 11.90 -17.37
CA ARG A 11 46.58 11.33 -17.24
C ARG A 11 46.13 11.53 -15.80
N GLU A 12 45.29 12.53 -15.55
CA GLU A 12 44.58 12.63 -14.28
C GLU A 12 43.67 11.41 -14.14
N THR A 13 43.98 10.58 -13.14
CA THR A 13 43.12 9.46 -12.77
C THR A 13 42.00 10.05 -11.92
N PRO A 14 40.71 9.90 -12.27
CA PRO A 14 39.64 10.46 -11.46
C PRO A 14 39.65 9.80 -10.07
N PRO A 15 39.37 10.55 -8.98
CA PRO A 15 39.38 10.00 -7.64
C PRO A 15 38.32 8.91 -7.47
N ALA A 16 38.69 7.87 -6.72
CA ALA A 16 37.86 6.71 -6.42
C ALA A 16 36.47 7.12 -5.94
N SER A 17 35.46 6.52 -6.57
CA SER A 17 34.03 6.80 -6.44
C SER A 17 33.41 6.24 -5.14
N GLU A 18 34.02 6.53 -3.98
CA GLU A 18 33.60 5.89 -2.73
C GLU A 18 32.52 6.65 -1.94
N HIS A 19 32.00 7.77 -2.44
CA HIS A 19 31.06 8.62 -1.68
C HIS A 19 29.73 9.00 -2.39
N TYR A 20 29.42 8.43 -3.56
CA TYR A 20 28.16 8.73 -4.28
C TYR A 20 27.02 7.71 -4.04
N GLY A 21 27.24 6.66 -3.24
CA GLY A 21 26.33 5.51 -3.12
C GLY A 21 25.16 5.63 -2.13
N LYS A 22 25.02 6.72 -1.36
CA LYS A 22 24.01 6.81 -0.27
C LYS A 22 22.82 7.75 -0.52
N LYS A 23 22.77 8.50 -1.63
CA LYS A 23 21.86 9.67 -1.74
C LYS A 23 20.50 9.49 -2.42
N ASN A 24 20.17 8.34 -3.00
CA ASN A 24 18.89 8.15 -3.73
C ASN A 24 18.12 6.87 -3.32
N ARG A 25 17.77 6.70 -2.04
CA ARG A 25 16.73 5.71 -1.65
C ARG A 25 15.42 6.43 -1.40
N ILE A 26 14.35 5.93 -2.02
CA ILE A 26 12.98 6.40 -1.77
C ILE A 26 12.66 6.07 -0.30
N PRO A 27 12.29 7.05 0.54
CA PRO A 27 11.87 6.78 1.92
C PRO A 27 10.54 6.01 1.95
N GLU A 28 10.45 4.95 2.76
CA GLU A 28 9.25 4.10 2.87
C GLU A 28 8.03 4.86 3.37
N HIS A 29 8.21 5.86 4.23
CA HIS A 29 7.10 6.72 4.67
C HIS A 29 6.44 7.49 3.51
N LEU A 30 7.15 7.74 2.39
CA LEU A 30 6.53 8.33 1.19
C LEU A 30 5.67 7.30 0.45
N LEU A 31 6.09 6.03 0.43
CA LEU A 31 5.31 4.92 -0.11
C LEU A 31 4.06 4.67 0.74
N ALA A 32 4.17 4.71 2.06
CA ALA A 32 3.03 4.65 2.96
C ALA A 32 2.03 5.79 2.72
N ARG A 33 2.51 7.03 2.55
CA ARG A 33 1.64 8.15 2.17
C ARG A 33 0.99 7.97 0.80
N LEU A 34 1.71 7.39 -0.16
CA LEU A 34 1.18 7.08 -1.49
C LEU A 34 0.06 6.03 -1.41
N TRP A 35 0.30 4.96 -0.65
CA TRP A 35 -0.69 3.91 -0.35
C TRP A 35 -1.95 4.52 0.26
N GLN A 36 -1.80 5.25 1.37
CA GLN A 36 -2.92 5.87 2.07
C GLN A 36 -3.79 6.75 1.15
N LYS A 37 -3.18 7.47 0.21
CA LYS A 37 -3.89 8.41 -0.67
C LYS A 37 -4.51 7.76 -1.91
N LYS A 38 -3.87 6.72 -2.46
CA LYS A 38 -4.17 6.22 -3.81
C LYS A 38 -4.59 4.76 -3.88
N ALA A 39 -4.28 3.93 -2.89
CA ALA A 39 -4.49 2.49 -2.99
C ALA A 39 -5.97 2.14 -3.24
N ALA A 40 -6.89 2.78 -2.51
CA ALA A 40 -8.34 2.57 -2.67
C ALA A 40 -8.94 3.16 -3.97
N ARG A 41 -8.14 3.91 -4.75
CA ARG A 41 -8.56 4.42 -6.07
C ARG A 41 -8.23 3.45 -7.19
N GLN A 42 -7.35 2.49 -6.95
CA GLN A 42 -7.03 1.47 -7.93
C GLN A 42 -8.19 0.50 -8.04
N GLU A 43 -8.54 0.14 -9.27
CA GLU A 43 -9.55 -0.90 -9.49
C GLU A 43 -9.02 -2.26 -9.02
N TRP A 44 -7.81 -2.63 -9.46
CA TRP A 44 -7.14 -3.86 -9.06
C TRP A 44 -5.62 -3.66 -8.97
N LEU A 45 -5.05 -4.10 -7.86
CA LEU A 45 -3.64 -4.48 -7.75
C LEU A 45 -3.51 -5.97 -8.09
N ARG A 46 -2.31 -6.40 -8.47
CA ARG A 46 -2.04 -7.80 -8.81
C ARG A 46 -0.80 -8.28 -8.09
N THR A 47 -0.86 -9.50 -7.60
CA THR A 47 0.33 -10.22 -7.13
C THR A 47 1.16 -10.67 -8.32
N HIS A 48 2.42 -11.06 -8.06
CA HIS A 48 3.26 -11.69 -9.09
C HIS A 48 2.64 -12.98 -9.65
N GLY A 49 1.82 -13.69 -8.85
CA GLY A 49 1.06 -14.87 -9.28
C GLY A 49 -0.23 -14.55 -10.06
N GLY A 50 -0.57 -13.27 -10.26
CA GLY A 50 -1.71 -12.83 -11.05
C GLY A 50 -3.01 -12.61 -10.27
N THR A 51 -3.08 -13.04 -9.00
CA THR A 51 -4.23 -12.84 -8.11
C THR A 51 -4.56 -11.37 -7.98
N LYS A 52 -5.82 -11.01 -8.24
CA LYS A 52 -6.28 -9.63 -8.10
C LYS A 52 -6.63 -9.30 -6.65
N ILE A 53 -6.22 -8.11 -6.22
CA ILE A 53 -6.50 -7.55 -4.91
C ILE A 53 -7.00 -6.13 -5.09
N ARG A 54 -8.20 -5.83 -4.60
CA ARG A 54 -8.75 -4.48 -4.55
C ARG A 54 -8.72 -3.95 -3.13
N VAL A 55 -8.22 -2.73 -2.97
CA VAL A 55 -8.17 -2.07 -1.67
C VAL A 55 -9.48 -1.32 -1.48
N ILE A 56 -10.28 -1.72 -0.50
CA ILE A 56 -11.52 -1.03 -0.14
C ILE A 56 -11.23 0.06 0.88
N TYR A 57 -10.45 -0.28 1.91
CA TYR A 57 -9.94 0.64 2.92
C TYR A 57 -8.45 0.38 3.13
N PRO A 58 -7.56 1.37 2.95
CA PRO A 58 -6.11 1.16 3.03
C PRO A 58 -5.61 0.82 4.44
N GLY A 59 -6.46 0.97 5.46
CA GLY A 59 -6.12 0.83 6.87
C GLY A 59 -5.87 2.17 7.56
N SER A 60 -5.83 2.13 8.89
CA SER A 60 -5.38 3.24 9.74
C SER A 60 -3.88 3.16 9.94
N LEU A 61 -3.16 4.29 9.91
CA LEU A 61 -1.72 4.29 10.18
C LEU A 61 -1.39 3.59 11.50
N GLY A 62 -0.41 2.68 11.46
CA GLY A 62 0.16 2.07 12.65
C GLY A 62 0.88 3.11 13.50
N THR A 63 0.87 2.93 14.82
CA THR A 63 1.63 3.77 15.76
C THR A 63 2.61 2.91 16.53
N GLY A 64 3.91 3.13 16.30
CA GLY A 64 4.98 2.41 16.99
C GLY A 64 5.42 1.15 16.24
N ALA A 65 5.73 0.08 16.99
CA ALA A 65 6.17 -1.19 16.43
C ALA A 65 5.00 -1.98 15.83
N GLY A 66 5.24 -2.65 14.70
CA GLY A 66 4.22 -3.40 13.97
C GLY A 66 4.00 -2.82 12.57
N PRO A 67 2.91 -3.24 11.91
CA PRO A 67 2.74 -2.95 10.49
C PRO A 67 2.34 -1.50 10.20
N ASP A 68 2.72 -1.01 9.03
CA ASP A 68 2.47 0.37 8.58
C ASP A 68 0.99 0.78 8.64
N PHE A 69 0.09 -0.14 8.32
CA PHE A 69 -1.36 0.08 8.37
C PHE A 69 -2.07 -1.07 9.09
N ARG A 70 -3.02 -0.69 9.94
CA ARG A 70 -3.87 -1.60 10.70
C ARG A 70 -5.27 -1.66 10.13
N ASN A 71 -5.91 -2.82 10.22
CA ASN A 71 -7.33 -3.00 9.91
C ASN A 71 -7.74 -2.54 8.49
N ALA A 72 -6.88 -2.70 7.50
CA ALA A 72 -7.24 -2.57 6.11
C ALA A 72 -8.37 -3.55 5.74
N LEU A 73 -9.16 -3.15 4.75
CA LEU A 73 -10.21 -3.98 4.17
C LEU A 73 -9.89 -4.19 2.69
N LEU A 74 -9.70 -5.45 2.32
CA LEU A 74 -9.30 -5.86 0.99
C LEU A 74 -10.35 -6.80 0.41
N GLU A 75 -10.55 -6.74 -0.90
CA GLU A 75 -11.19 -7.81 -1.63
C GLU A 75 -10.12 -8.60 -2.37
N VAL A 76 -10.08 -9.91 -2.12
CA VAL A 76 -9.11 -10.82 -2.69
C VAL A 76 -9.85 -11.79 -3.62
N GLU A 77 -9.40 -11.87 -4.86
CA GLU A 77 -9.97 -12.77 -5.87
C GLU A 77 -9.99 -14.23 -5.37
N GLY A 78 -11.18 -14.85 -5.40
CA GLY A 78 -11.39 -16.21 -4.92
C GLY A 78 -11.53 -16.37 -3.39
N GLN A 79 -11.25 -15.34 -2.60
CA GLN A 79 -11.36 -15.37 -1.13
C GLN A 79 -12.41 -14.40 -0.56
N GLY A 80 -12.78 -13.35 -1.32
CA GLY A 80 -13.76 -12.36 -0.89
C GLY A 80 -13.14 -11.27 0.01
N ILE A 81 -13.90 -10.78 0.97
CA ILE A 81 -13.48 -9.67 1.84
C ILE A 81 -12.57 -10.17 2.96
N VAL A 82 -11.37 -9.59 3.04
CA VAL A 82 -10.35 -9.88 4.06
C VAL A 82 -10.06 -8.61 4.85
N ARG A 83 -10.04 -8.74 6.18
CA ARG A 83 -9.60 -7.68 7.09
C ARG A 83 -8.26 -8.07 7.71
N GLY A 84 -7.32 -7.12 7.76
CA GLY A 84 -6.05 -7.31 8.44
C GLY A 84 -5.11 -6.13 8.22
N ASP A 85 -3.82 -6.35 8.38
CA ASP A 85 -2.82 -5.29 8.32
C ASP A 85 -2.09 -5.26 6.97
N VAL A 86 -1.50 -4.11 6.64
CA VAL A 86 -0.69 -3.92 5.43
C VAL A 86 0.69 -3.43 5.83
N GLU A 87 1.71 -4.04 5.24
CA GLU A 87 3.10 -3.63 5.38
C GLU A 87 3.67 -3.11 4.06
N ILE A 88 4.52 -2.10 4.12
CA ILE A 88 5.08 -1.43 2.95
C ILE A 88 6.60 -1.37 2.98
N HIS A 89 7.23 -1.78 1.89
CA HIS A 89 8.68 -1.66 1.72
C HIS A 89 9.06 -1.07 0.37
N VAL A 90 10.30 -0.58 0.26
CA VAL A 90 10.91 -0.37 -1.06
C VAL A 90 11.13 -1.72 -1.74
N ARG A 91 11.70 -2.68 -1.02
CA ARG A 91 12.01 -4.01 -1.57
C ARG A 91 11.29 -5.07 -0.78
N GLN A 92 10.71 -6.04 -1.47
CA GLN A 92 10.06 -7.17 -0.81
C GLN A 92 11.00 -7.89 0.18
N LYS A 93 12.28 -8.05 -0.17
CA LYS A 93 13.28 -8.69 0.71
C LYS A 93 13.55 -7.93 2.02
N ASP A 94 13.19 -6.65 2.10
CA ASP A 94 13.37 -5.87 3.32
C ASP A 94 12.46 -6.39 4.44
N TRP A 95 11.38 -7.12 4.12
CA TRP A 95 10.62 -7.92 5.10
C TRP A 95 11.50 -8.83 5.96
N LYS A 96 12.43 -9.54 5.31
CA LYS A 96 13.37 -10.43 6.01
C LYS A 96 14.48 -9.62 6.67
N SER A 97 15.02 -8.61 5.98
CA SER A 97 16.12 -7.78 6.49
C SER A 97 15.75 -7.02 7.76
N HIS A 98 14.48 -6.61 7.89
CA HIS A 98 13.94 -5.95 9.08
C HIS A 98 13.49 -6.93 10.17
N GLY A 99 13.51 -8.24 9.91
CA GLY A 99 13.16 -9.28 10.88
C GLY A 99 11.65 -9.52 11.04
N HIS A 100 10.80 -8.92 10.20
CA HIS A 100 9.33 -9.05 10.31
C HIS A 100 8.86 -10.51 10.18
N GLY A 101 9.53 -11.32 9.35
CA GLY A 101 9.22 -12.75 9.22
C GLY A 101 9.44 -13.56 10.51
N GLY A 102 10.17 -13.05 11.49
CA GLY A 102 10.37 -13.66 12.80
C GLY A 102 9.59 -12.97 13.94
N ASP A 103 8.87 -11.88 13.65
CA ASP A 103 8.19 -11.08 14.67
C ASP A 103 6.68 -11.35 14.67
N PRO A 104 6.10 -11.83 15.78
CA PRO A 104 4.67 -12.10 15.88
C PRO A 104 3.78 -10.86 15.74
N ASN A 105 4.30 -9.65 15.93
CA ASN A 105 3.54 -8.40 15.74
C ASN A 105 3.04 -8.23 14.28
N TYR A 106 3.68 -8.93 13.33
CA TYR A 106 3.36 -8.89 11.91
C TYR A 106 2.44 -10.04 11.46
N ASN A 107 2.01 -10.94 12.36
CA ASN A 107 1.11 -12.03 12.01
C ASN A 107 -0.30 -11.57 11.59
N GLY A 108 -0.65 -10.30 11.83
CA GLY A 108 -1.86 -9.66 11.35
C GLY A 108 -1.80 -9.21 9.88
N VAL A 109 -0.61 -9.23 9.26
CA VAL A 109 -0.43 -8.77 7.88
C VAL A 109 -1.15 -9.70 6.91
N VAL A 110 -2.06 -9.11 6.12
CA VAL A 110 -2.82 -9.80 5.07
C VAL A 110 -2.41 -9.35 3.67
N LEU A 111 -1.55 -8.33 3.57
CA LEU A 111 -0.97 -7.85 2.33
C LEU A 111 0.38 -7.20 2.60
N HIS A 112 1.38 -7.55 1.80
CA HIS A 112 2.65 -6.84 1.75
C HIS A 112 2.75 -6.09 0.42
N ALA A 113 2.96 -4.79 0.44
CA ALA A 113 3.11 -3.99 -0.78
C ALA A 113 4.56 -3.49 -0.91
N ALA A 114 5.18 -3.73 -2.05
CA ALA A 114 6.57 -3.30 -2.30
C ALA A 114 6.76 -2.70 -3.69
N LEU A 115 7.80 -1.89 -3.88
CA LEU A 115 8.18 -1.42 -5.22
C LEU A 115 8.89 -2.52 -6.01
N GLU A 116 9.97 -3.07 -5.43
CA GLU A 116 10.74 -4.17 -6.00
C GLU A 116 10.16 -5.50 -5.47
N VAL A 117 9.44 -6.22 -6.33
CA VAL A 117 8.78 -7.51 -6.02
C VAL A 117 9.48 -8.64 -6.76
N GLU A 118 9.81 -9.71 -6.06
CA GLU A 118 10.56 -10.88 -6.54
C GLU A 118 9.76 -12.18 -6.45
N SER A 119 8.71 -12.24 -5.60
CA SER A 119 7.82 -13.41 -5.49
C SER A 119 6.37 -13.00 -5.20
N GLN A 120 5.45 -13.97 -5.24
CA GLN A 120 4.02 -13.71 -5.06
C GLN A 120 3.59 -13.48 -3.61
N ASP A 121 4.41 -13.87 -2.63
CA ASP A 121 4.06 -13.84 -1.22
C ASP A 121 5.29 -13.69 -0.31
N THR A 122 5.05 -13.37 0.96
CA THR A 122 6.07 -13.40 2.01
C THR A 122 5.57 -14.23 3.18
N GLN A 123 6.48 -14.97 3.80
CA GLN A 123 6.16 -15.82 4.95
C GLN A 123 6.17 -15.00 6.25
N LEU A 124 5.09 -15.14 7.02
CA LEU A 124 4.94 -14.58 8.36
C LEU A 124 5.53 -15.54 9.40
N GLN A 125 5.79 -15.04 10.60
CA GLN A 125 6.27 -15.86 11.72
C GLN A 125 5.31 -17.04 12.04
N SER A 126 4.00 -16.82 11.89
CA SER A 126 2.96 -17.85 12.06
C SER A 126 2.98 -18.98 11.02
N GLY A 127 3.84 -18.90 10.00
CA GLY A 127 3.86 -19.83 8.87
C GLY A 127 2.83 -19.53 7.78
N ARG A 128 1.91 -18.58 8.02
CA ARG A 128 1.02 -18.03 6.98
C ARG A 128 1.82 -17.25 5.94
N HIS A 129 1.26 -17.15 4.74
CA HIS A 129 1.82 -16.35 3.65
C HIS A 129 0.92 -15.15 3.38
N ALA A 130 1.52 -13.95 3.38
CA ALA A 130 0.84 -12.74 2.96
C ALA A 130 1.15 -12.49 1.47
N PRO A 131 0.14 -12.28 0.61
CA PRO A 131 0.36 -11.94 -0.80
C PRO A 131 1.16 -10.65 -0.93
N VAL A 132 2.00 -10.57 -1.96
CA VAL A 132 2.79 -9.39 -2.29
C VAL A 132 2.27 -8.71 -3.56
N VAL A 133 2.04 -7.41 -3.51
CA VAL A 133 1.64 -6.59 -4.66
C VAL A 133 2.67 -5.50 -4.97
N SER A 134 2.78 -5.12 -6.23
CA SER A 134 3.61 -3.99 -6.64
C SER A 134 2.93 -2.65 -6.34
N LEU A 135 3.68 -1.70 -5.82
CA LEU A 135 3.26 -0.30 -5.64
C LEU A 135 3.35 0.52 -6.93
N MET A 136 3.98 0.00 -7.97
CA MET A 136 4.22 0.72 -9.23
C MET A 136 2.94 1.31 -9.87
N PRO A 137 1.77 0.63 -9.86
CA PRO A 137 0.55 1.19 -10.42
C PRO A 137 0.09 2.51 -9.76
N LEU A 138 0.48 2.76 -8.49
CA LEU A 138 0.09 3.98 -7.77
C LEU A 138 0.81 5.24 -8.29
N PHE A 139 1.90 5.07 -9.04
CA PHE A 139 2.65 6.17 -9.65
C PHE A 139 2.05 6.67 -10.95
N ALA A 140 1.07 5.95 -11.52
CA ALA A 140 0.36 6.42 -12.69
C ALA A 140 -0.25 7.81 -12.42
N VAL A 141 0.00 8.74 -13.34
CA VAL A 141 -0.62 10.05 -13.34
C VAL A 141 -2.04 9.86 -13.85
N GLU A 142 -3.03 10.19 -13.03
CA GLU A 142 -4.41 10.30 -13.50
C GLU A 142 -4.43 11.39 -14.57
N SER A 143 -4.69 11.02 -15.83
CA SER A 143 -4.92 12.00 -16.89
C SER A 143 -6.16 12.80 -16.51
N VAL A 144 -5.97 14.08 -16.17
CA VAL A 144 -7.07 15.01 -15.91
C VAL A 144 -7.79 15.21 -17.24
N ALA A 145 -8.97 14.60 -17.38
CA ALA A 145 -9.90 14.98 -18.42
C ALA A 145 -10.36 16.42 -18.11
N VAL A 146 -9.75 17.41 -18.79
CA VAL A 146 -10.24 18.78 -18.82
C VAL A 146 -11.54 18.76 -19.62
N ASN A 147 -12.67 18.48 -18.94
CA ASN A 147 -14.02 18.90 -19.32
C ASN A 147 -15.04 18.49 -18.23
N GLY A 148 -15.38 19.46 -17.37
CA GLY A 148 -16.76 19.77 -16.94
C GLY A 148 -17.74 18.70 -16.47
N THR A 149 -17.33 17.46 -16.21
CA THR A 149 -18.22 16.40 -15.74
C THR A 149 -17.66 15.83 -14.44
N ARG A 150 -18.40 16.00 -13.34
CA ARG A 150 -18.14 15.24 -12.10
C ARG A 150 -18.19 13.77 -12.50
N THR A 151 -17.03 13.13 -12.56
CA THR A 151 -16.94 11.69 -12.71
C THR A 151 -17.70 11.08 -11.52
N PRO A 152 -18.76 10.28 -11.75
CA PRO A 152 -19.39 9.59 -10.64
C PRO A 152 -18.34 8.71 -9.97
N ALA A 153 -18.43 8.61 -8.64
CA ALA A 153 -17.55 7.78 -7.84
C ALA A 153 -17.35 6.42 -8.51
N SER A 154 -16.07 6.02 -8.62
CA SER A 154 -15.65 4.72 -9.15
C SER A 154 -16.55 3.58 -8.65
N PRO A 155 -16.86 2.55 -9.48
CA PRO A 155 -17.72 1.42 -9.11
C PRO A 155 -17.24 0.64 -7.86
N ALA A 156 -16.05 0.94 -7.33
CA ALA A 156 -15.56 0.46 -6.04
C ALA A 156 -16.49 0.84 -4.86
N ASN A 157 -17.02 2.06 -4.82
CA ASN A 157 -17.98 2.46 -3.80
C ASN A 157 -19.31 1.70 -3.96
N ALA A 158 -19.74 1.46 -5.20
CA ALA A 158 -20.96 0.69 -5.46
C ALA A 158 -20.85 -0.74 -4.92
N SER A 159 -19.65 -1.35 -4.95
CA SER A 159 -19.43 -2.69 -4.44
C SER A 159 -19.32 -2.78 -2.91
N LEU A 160 -18.71 -1.79 -2.24
CA LEU A 160 -18.73 -1.71 -0.77
C LEU A 160 -20.15 -1.49 -0.25
N TRP A 161 -20.88 -0.53 -0.85
CA TRP A 161 -22.24 -0.24 -0.42
C TRP A 161 -23.23 -1.36 -0.75
N ALA A 162 -22.99 -2.14 -1.80
CA ALA A 162 -23.79 -3.35 -2.05
C ALA A 162 -23.63 -4.38 -0.93
N LEU A 163 -22.40 -4.62 -0.45
CA LEU A 163 -22.12 -5.52 0.67
C LEU A 163 -22.70 -5.00 1.98
N LEU A 164 -22.51 -3.71 2.27
CA LEU A 164 -23.07 -3.06 3.45
C LEU A 164 -24.61 -3.06 3.41
N GLY A 165 -25.21 -2.88 2.24
CA GLY A 165 -26.66 -2.97 2.03
C GLY A 165 -27.23 -4.34 2.43
N GLN A 166 -26.53 -5.43 2.12
CA GLN A 166 -26.92 -6.79 2.56
C GLN A 166 -26.91 -6.94 4.10
N GLN A 167 -26.14 -6.10 4.80
CA GLN A 167 -26.05 -6.04 6.26
C GLN A 167 -26.92 -4.93 6.86
N GLY A 168 -27.81 -4.32 6.06
CA GLY A 168 -28.73 -3.27 6.50
C GLY A 168 -28.13 -1.85 6.54
N TYR A 169 -27.01 -1.61 5.86
CA TYR A 169 -26.33 -0.32 5.77
C TYR A 169 -26.27 0.17 4.31
N PRO A 170 -27.35 0.81 3.79
CA PRO A 170 -27.39 1.28 2.41
C PRO A 170 -26.44 2.46 2.14
N ALA A 171 -26.09 2.69 0.87
CA ALA A 171 -25.29 3.84 0.47
C ALA A 171 -25.96 5.17 0.89
N PRO A 172 -25.26 6.07 1.60
CA PRO A 172 -25.79 7.37 1.96
C PRO A 172 -25.88 8.26 0.72
N GLN A 173 -27.01 8.94 0.56
CA GLN A 173 -27.26 9.83 -0.58
C GLN A 173 -26.72 11.26 -0.35
N SER A 174 -26.25 11.57 0.85
CA SER A 174 -25.71 12.87 1.24
C SER A 174 -24.70 12.76 2.39
N PRO A 175 -23.84 13.77 2.61
CA PRO A 175 -22.97 13.82 3.79
C PRO A 175 -23.73 13.77 5.12
N GLY A 176 -24.93 14.37 5.19
CA GLY A 176 -25.80 14.28 6.37
C GLY A 176 -26.28 12.85 6.62
N GLY A 177 -26.71 12.15 5.56
CA GLY A 177 -27.10 10.74 5.66
C GLY A 177 -25.94 9.80 5.99
N MET A 178 -24.69 10.16 5.64
CA MET A 178 -23.51 9.42 6.10
C MET A 178 -23.33 9.56 7.61
N GLY A 179 -23.55 10.76 8.17
CA GLY A 179 -23.49 11.00 9.62
C GLY A 179 -24.51 10.15 10.38
N GLU A 180 -25.78 10.22 9.97
CA GLU A 180 -26.86 9.43 10.56
C GLU A 180 -26.60 7.91 10.48
N LEU A 181 -26.04 7.44 9.36
CA LEU A 181 -25.70 6.03 9.18
C LEU A 181 -24.55 5.60 10.11
N LEU A 182 -23.54 6.44 10.31
CA LEU A 182 -22.44 6.19 11.23
C LEU A 182 -22.90 6.20 12.68
N ASP A 183 -23.79 7.11 13.05
CA ASP A 183 -24.41 7.18 14.38
C ASP A 183 -25.24 5.92 14.64
N LEU A 184 -26.11 5.52 13.71
CA LEU A 184 -26.90 4.28 13.82
C LEU A 184 -26.01 3.04 13.95
N ALA A 185 -24.94 2.94 13.15
CA ALA A 185 -23.98 1.84 13.25
C ALA A 185 -23.23 1.87 14.60
N GLY A 186 -22.94 3.07 15.11
CA GLY A 186 -22.35 3.31 16.43
C GLY A 186 -23.27 2.82 17.56
N ASP A 187 -24.53 3.23 17.54
CA ASP A 187 -25.56 2.88 18.54
C ASP A 187 -25.83 1.38 18.56
N ARG A 188 -25.98 0.74 17.39
CA ARG A 188 -26.15 -0.71 17.29
C ARG A 188 -24.99 -1.49 17.91
N ARG A 189 -23.76 -1.03 17.68
CA ARG A 189 -22.56 -1.62 18.28
C ARG A 189 -22.50 -1.37 19.78
N PHE A 190 -22.99 -0.22 20.26
CA PHE A 190 -23.04 0.08 21.68
C PHE A 190 -24.07 -0.81 22.39
N LEU A 191 -25.28 -0.94 21.85
CA LEU A 191 -26.34 -1.81 22.38
C LEU A 191 -25.93 -3.29 22.41
N ALA A 192 -25.27 -3.78 21.35
CA ALA A 192 -24.76 -5.15 21.30
C ALA A 192 -23.68 -5.44 22.36
N LYS A 193 -23.06 -4.40 22.97
CA LYS A 193 -22.07 -4.55 24.05
C LYS A 193 -22.68 -4.45 25.45
N THR A 194 -23.92 -3.97 25.57
CA THR A 194 -24.60 -3.84 26.86
C THR A 194 -25.46 -5.06 27.21
N GLU A 195 -25.57 -6.03 26.29
CA GLU A 195 -26.27 -7.31 26.52
C GLU A 195 -25.35 -8.45 27.03
N TYR A 196 -24.19 -8.11 27.61
CA TYR A 196 -23.28 -9.05 28.28
C TYR A 196 -22.98 -8.62 29.72
#